data_AF-A0A518I3D6-F1
#
_entry.id   AF-A0A518I3D6-F1
#
_cell.length_a   1.000
_cell.length_b   1.000
_cell.length_c   1.000
_cell.angle_alpha   90.00
_cell.angle_beta   90.00
_cell.angle_gamma   90.00
#
_symmetry.space_group_name_H-M   'P 1'
#
loop_
_entity.id
_entity.type
_entity.pdbx_description
1 polymer ?
#
loop_
_entity_poly.entity_id
_entity_poly.type
_entity_poly.pdbx_seq_one_letter_code
_entity_poly.pdbx_strand_id
1 'polypeptide(L)'
;MNRLSIPRFGFAVAAACTIAYVGCVFVMMTVPQETAIKFFNSLMHGVDVTTIMRSDMPIWETILGTIETFVLGWLFGAFIACCYNCCAKPLRSTELGS
;
A
#
# COMPACT_ATOMS: atom_id res chain seq x y z
N MET A 1 11.33 17.87 -16.13
CA MET A 1 10.61 17.05 -15.13
C MET A 1 11.55 16.74 -13.97
N ASN A 2 11.12 16.98 -12.74
CA ASN A 2 11.93 16.71 -11.55
C ASN A 2 12.03 15.19 -11.34
N ARG A 3 13.23 14.66 -11.14
CA ARG A 3 13.44 13.23 -10.83
C ARG A 3 12.88 12.92 -9.44
N LEU A 4 12.12 11.85 -9.30
CA LEU A 4 11.76 11.32 -7.99
C LEU A 4 12.93 10.48 -7.44
N SER A 5 13.36 10.78 -6.22
CA SER A 5 14.33 9.95 -5.52
C SER A 5 13.66 8.65 -5.06
N ILE A 6 14.00 7.54 -5.74
CA ILE A 6 13.44 6.20 -5.55
C ILE A 6 13.37 5.79 -4.06
N PRO A 7 14.47 5.83 -3.27
CA PRO A 7 14.42 5.34 -1.89
C PRO A 7 13.54 6.20 -0.98
N ARG A 8 13.50 7.53 -1.18
CA ARG A 8 12.67 8.41 -0.35
C ARG A 8 11.18 8.27 -0.67
N PHE A 9 10.85 8.14 -1.96
CA PHE A 9 9.47 7.95 -2.37
C PHE A 9 8.96 6.56 -1.97
N GLY A 10 9.77 5.51 -2.16
CA GLY A 10 9.48 4.18 -1.63
C GLY A 10 9.19 4.19 -0.14
N PHE A 11 10.05 4.81 0.67
CA PHE A 11 9.84 4.94 2.11
C PHE A 11 8.55 5.71 2.46
N ALA A 12 8.24 6.80 1.74
CA ALA A 12 7.02 7.56 1.98
C ALA A 12 5.75 6.73 1.73
N VAL A 13 5.72 5.96 0.64
CA VAL A 13 4.61 5.05 0.33
C VAL A 13 4.53 3.93 1.37
N ALA A 14 5.66 3.33 1.74
CA ALA A 14 5.73 2.31 2.78
C ALA A 14 5.14 2.80 4.11
N ALA A 15 5.57 3.97 4.58
CA ALA A 15 5.09 4.58 5.81
C ALA A 15 3.58 4.85 5.77
N ALA A 16 3.07 5.39 4.65
CA ALA A 16 1.64 5.65 4.48
C ALA A 16 0.82 4.35 4.52
N CYS A 17 1.24 3.30 3.81
CA CYS A 17 0.59 1.99 3.81
C CYS A 17 0.61 1.35 5.21
N THR A 18 1.74 1.41 5.91
CA THR A 18 1.86 0.89 7.27
C THR A 18 0.96 1.63 8.26
N ILE A 19 0.89 2.96 8.19
CA ILE A 19 -0.01 3.75 9.03
C ILE A 19 -1.48 3.36 8.76
N ALA A 20 -1.86 3.20 7.50
CA ALA A 20 -3.20 2.76 7.13
C ALA A 20 -3.53 1.36 7.67
N TYR A 21 -2.56 0.42 7.60
CA TYR A 21 -2.71 -0.93 8.15
C TYR A 21 -2.89 -0.91 9.67
N VAL A 22 -2.04 -0.17 10.39
CA VAL A 22 -2.15 -0.03 11.85
C VAL A 22 -3.48 0.64 12.24
N GLY A 23 -3.92 1.65 11.49
CA GLY A 23 -5.23 2.27 11.67
C GLY A 23 -6.38 1.27 11.47
N CYS A 24 -6.27 0.38 10.49
CA CYS A 24 -7.23 -0.69 10.24
C CYS A 24 -7.33 -1.65 11.44
N VAL A 25 -6.18 -2.10 11.96
CA VAL A 25 -6.11 -2.94 13.17
C VAL A 25 -6.75 -2.23 14.37
N PHE A 26 -6.44 -0.95 14.56
CA PHE A 26 -7.01 -0.16 15.66
C PHE A 26 -8.54 -0.06 15.58
N VAL A 27 -9.09 0.15 14.37
CA VAL A 27 -10.55 0.14 14.18
C VAL A 27 -11.13 -1.23 14.55
N MET A 28 -10.55 -2.33 14.05
CA MET A 28 -11.03 -3.68 14.36
C MET A 28 -10.98 -4.03 15.84
N MET A 29 -10.04 -3.45 16.61
CA MET A 29 -9.95 -3.64 18.06
C MET A 29 -10.97 -2.83 18.86
N THR A 30 -11.48 -1.72 18.31
CA THR A 30 -12.31 -0.75 19.05
C THR A 30 -13.79 -0.84 18.72
N VAL A 31 -14.14 -1.34 17.53
CA VAL A 31 -15.54 -1.44 17.09
C VAL A 31 -16.04 -2.89 17.07
N PRO A 32 -17.34 -3.13 17.30
CA PRO A 32 -17.92 -4.46 17.14
C PRO A 32 -17.75 -5.00 15.71
N GLN A 33 -17.58 -6.32 15.58
CA GLN A 33 -17.33 -7.01 14.31
C GLN A 33 -18.35 -6.64 13.22
N GLU A 34 -19.64 -6.60 13.57
CA GLU A 34 -20.74 -6.22 12.67
C GLU A 34 -20.63 -4.79 12.12
N THR A 35 -20.07 -3.86 12.92
CA THR A 35 -19.83 -2.48 12.49
C THR A 35 -18.61 -2.41 11.57
N ALA A 36 -17.55 -3.15 11.90
CA ALA A 36 -16.37 -3.27 11.04
C ALA A 36 -16.72 -3.85 9.65
N ILE A 37 -17.55 -4.90 9.59
CA ILE A 37 -18.02 -5.51 8.34
C ILE A 37 -18.72 -4.48 7.45
N LYS A 38 -19.67 -3.72 8.01
CA LYS A 38 -20.40 -2.69 7.25
C LYS A 38 -19.47 -1.60 6.73
N PHE A 39 -18.49 -1.18 7.54
CA PHE A 39 -17.49 -0.20 7.14
C PHE A 39 -16.64 -0.70 5.97
N PHE A 40 -16.08 -1.91 6.05
CA PHE A 40 -15.27 -2.46 4.97
C PHE A 40 -16.08 -2.79 3.71
N ASN A 41 -17.31 -3.29 3.84
CA ASN A 41 -18.22 -3.49 2.70
C ASN A 41 -18.53 -2.16 1.99
N SER A 42 -18.62 -1.05 2.75
CA SER A 42 -18.76 0.29 2.17
C SER A 42 -17.47 0.77 1.47
N LEU A 43 -16.28 0.42 1.97
CA LEU A 43 -15.01 0.80 1.37
C LEU A 43 -14.69 0.00 0.10
N MET A 44 -14.94 -1.31 0.12
CA MET A 44 -14.60 -2.22 -0.98
C MET A 44 -15.71 -2.40 -2.02
N HIS A 45 -16.81 -1.65 -1.88
CA HIS A 45 -17.94 -1.55 -2.79
C HIS A 45 -18.14 -2.76 -3.73
N GLY A 46 -18.89 -3.76 -3.26
CA GLY A 46 -19.24 -4.96 -4.04
C GLY A 46 -18.50 -6.23 -3.63
N VAL A 47 -17.62 -6.16 -2.65
CA VAL A 47 -17.00 -7.34 -2.00
C VAL A 47 -17.56 -7.46 -0.58
N ASP A 48 -18.13 -8.63 -0.25
CA ASP A 48 -18.58 -8.93 1.11
C ASP A 48 -17.45 -9.53 1.95
N VAL A 49 -17.00 -8.78 2.97
CA VAL A 49 -15.90 -9.20 3.85
C VAL A 49 -16.28 -10.21 4.90
N THR A 50 -17.57 -10.50 5.10
CA THR A 50 -18.03 -11.46 6.13
C THR A 50 -17.34 -12.81 6.03
N THR A 51 -17.03 -13.24 4.80
CA THR A 51 -16.44 -14.55 4.49
C THR A 51 -14.92 -14.60 4.67
N ILE A 52 -14.25 -13.46 4.72
CA ILE A 52 -12.77 -13.34 4.73
C ILE A 52 -12.27 -12.76 6.06
N MET A 53 -13.09 -11.95 6.74
CA MET A 53 -12.69 -11.19 7.91
C MET A 53 -12.58 -12.08 9.15
N ARG A 54 -11.34 -12.35 9.56
CA ARG A 54 -11.02 -13.10 10.77
C ARG A 54 -10.70 -12.13 11.91
N SER A 55 -11.54 -12.13 12.95
CA SER A 55 -11.42 -11.18 14.08
C SER A 55 -10.52 -11.71 15.21
N ASP A 56 -10.24 -13.02 15.23
CA ASP A 56 -9.35 -13.71 16.16
C ASP A 56 -7.92 -13.81 15.61
N MET A 57 -7.32 -12.68 15.28
CA MET A 57 -5.93 -12.64 14.81
C MET A 57 -4.97 -12.45 16.00
N PRO A 58 -4.01 -13.36 16.22
CA PRO A 58 -3.00 -13.17 17.26
C PRO A 58 -2.08 -11.98 16.89
N ILE A 59 -1.62 -11.26 17.91
CA ILE A 59 -0.78 -10.05 17.75
C ILE A 59 0.47 -10.31 16.89
N TRP A 60 1.02 -11.53 16.92
CA TRP A 60 2.17 -11.90 16.10
C TRP A 60 1.88 -11.86 14.59
N GLU A 61 0.71 -12.35 14.16
CA GLU A 61 0.31 -12.27 12.75
C GLU A 61 0.13 -10.80 12.33
N THR A 62 -0.35 -9.93 13.21
CA THR A 62 -0.46 -8.49 12.97
C THR A 62 0.91 -7.82 12.80
N ILE A 63 1.90 -8.21 13.61
CA ILE A 63 3.27 -7.70 13.48
C ILE A 63 3.88 -8.12 12.14
N LEU A 64 3.71 -9.39 11.75
CA LEU A 64 4.17 -9.89 10.46
C LEU A 64 3.48 -9.15 9.31
N GLY A 65 2.15 -9.00 9.35
CA GLY A 65 1.39 -8.26 8.34
C GLY A 65 1.80 -6.78 8.23
N THR A 66 2.21 -6.17 9.34
CA THR A 66 2.75 -4.79 9.35
C THR A 66 4.08 -4.71 8.59
N ILE A 67 4.99 -5.67 8.83
CA ILE A 67 6.29 -5.74 8.15
C ILE A 67 6.09 -6.02 6.66
N GLU A 68 5.22 -6.96 6.31
CA GLU A 68 4.90 -7.28 4.91
C GLU A 68 4.30 -6.07 4.18
N THR A 69 3.35 -5.37 4.80
CA THR A 69 2.73 -4.15 4.24
C THR A 69 3.78 -3.07 4.02
N PHE A 70 4.73 -2.90 4.95
CA PHE A 70 5.82 -1.94 4.81
C PHE A 70 6.73 -2.29 3.62
N VAL A 71 7.16 -3.55 3.51
CA VAL A 71 8.03 -4.01 2.42
C VAL A 71 7.33 -3.87 1.07
N LEU A 72 6.08 -4.32 0.97
CA LEU A 72 5.28 -4.19 -0.25
C LEU A 72 5.04 -2.73 -0.64
N GLY A 73 4.70 -1.87 0.33
CA GLY A 73 4.54 -0.44 0.10
C GLY A 73 5.83 0.22 -0.39
N TRP A 74 6.98 -0.16 0.17
CA TRP A 74 8.28 0.33 -0.30
C TRP A 74 8.53 -0.08 -1.74
N LEU A 75 8.38 -1.37 -2.05
CA LEU A 75 8.61 -1.91 -3.40
C LEU A 75 7.69 -1.26 -4.41
N PHE A 76 6.41 -1.09 -4.08
CA PHE A 76 5.42 -0.45 -4.95
C PHE A 76 5.74 1.03 -5.17
N GLY A 77 6.12 1.77 -4.12
CA GLY A 77 6.60 3.15 -4.26
C GLY A 77 7.86 3.25 -5.12
N ALA A 78 8.84 2.39 -4.89
CA ALA A 78 10.06 2.33 -5.71
C ALA A 78 9.76 2.05 -7.18
N PHE A 79 8.81 1.15 -7.46
CA PHE A 79 8.34 0.84 -8.81
C PHE A 79 7.68 2.05 -9.48
N ILE A 80 6.79 2.75 -8.79
CA ILE A 80 6.16 3.99 -9.30
C ILE A 80 7.23 5.05 -9.60
N ALA A 81 8.18 5.27 -8.69
CA ALA A 81 9.26 6.23 -8.90
C ALA A 81 10.14 5.85 -10.10
N CYS A 82 10.39 4.56 -10.31
CA CYS A 82 11.09 4.05 -11.48
C CYS A 82 10.32 4.36 -12.77
N CYS A 83 9.04 3.99 -12.84
CA CYS A 83 8.16 4.28 -13.99
C CYS A 83 8.09 5.77 -14.28
N TYR A 84 7.91 6.62 -13.26
CA TYR A 84 7.91 8.06 -13.41
C TYR A 84 9.22 8.57 -14.03
N ASN A 85 10.36 8.13 -13.51
CA ASN A 85 11.68 8.55 -13.99
C ASN A 85 11.99 8.05 -15.42
N CYS A 86 11.46 6.88 -15.81
CA CYS A 86 11.57 6.34 -17.16
C CYS A 86 10.70 7.11 -18.16
N CYS A 87 9.43 7.35 -17.83
CA CYS A 87 8.53 8.16 -18.66
C CYS A 87 8.96 9.63 -18.74
N ALA A 88 9.66 10.13 -17.71
CA ALA A 88 10.17 11.50 -17.69
C ALA A 88 11.44 11.70 -18.54
N LYS A 89 12.07 10.62 -19.00
CA LYS A 89 13.16 10.71 -19.97
C LYS A 89 12.53 10.99 -21.34
N PRO A 90 12.84 12.10 -22.01
CA PRO A 90 12.48 12.23 -23.42
C PRO A 90 13.08 11.03 -24.14
N LEU A 91 12.30 10.36 -24.99
CA LEU A 91 12.78 9.36 -25.95
C LEU A 91 13.76 10.07 -26.91
N ARG A 92 14.98 10.33 -26.47
CA ARG A 92 16.05 10.91 -27.30
C ARG A 92 17.06 9.81 -27.59
N SER A 93 16.59 8.79 -28.30
CA SER A 93 17.43 7.77 -28.93
C SER A 93 16.65 7.07 -30.03
N THR A 94 16.15 7.85 -31.01
CA THR A 94 15.70 7.30 -32.30
C THR A 94 16.09 8.17 -33.51
N GLU A 95 16.98 9.16 -33.39
CA GLU A 95 17.31 10.01 -34.57
C GLU A 95 18.77 10.49 -34.72
N LEU A 96 19.77 9.87 -34.08
CA LEU A 96 21.16 10.09 -34.53
C LEU A 96 21.99 8.82 -34.37
N GLY A 97 21.90 8.00 -35.40
CA GLY A 97 22.75 6.87 -35.71
C GLY A 97 22.65 6.58 -37.19
N SER A 98 22.88 7.65 -37.98
CA SER A 98 23.29 7.63 -39.38
C SER A 98 24.49 6.73 -39.60
#